data_AF-A0A7S1KAC5-F1
#
_entry.id   AF-A0A7S1KAC5-F1
#
_cell.length_a   1.000
_cell.length_b   1.000
_cell.length_c   1.000
_cell.angle_alpha   90.00
_cell.angle_beta   90.00
_cell.angle_gamma   90.00
#
_symmetry.space_group_name_H-M   'P 1'
#
loop_
_entity.id
_entity.type
_entity.pdbx_description
1 polymer ?
#
loop_
_entity_poly.entity_id
_entity_poly.type
_entity_poly.pdbx_seq_one_letter_code
_entity_poly.pdbx_strand_id
1 'polypeptide(L)'
;MATNIPPHQLGELVDACIALIKNPSLSDERLFSLIPAPDFPTGALIVGLEGVRKLYKTGNGAVVMRARTHVEEIKKTNRKGGQLGSRTAIVVTELPYMVNKSVLLERMATMVNEKKLEGIADLRDESDRDGTRIVIELKKDARATVVQNNLFKKTQLQTSFAGNLLSLGDDGK
;
A
#
# COMPACT_ATOMS: atom_id res chain seq x y z
N MET A 1 -8.66 19.28 17.92
CA MET A 1 -7.99 19.40 16.61
C MET A 1 -7.09 18.17 16.45
N ALA A 2 -7.11 17.49 15.29
CA ALA A 2 -6.33 16.27 15.10
C ALA A 2 -5.40 16.44 13.89
N THR A 3 -4.10 16.25 14.10
CA THR A 3 -3.08 16.27 13.05
C THR A 3 -2.80 14.84 12.58
N ASN A 4 -2.54 14.67 11.30
CA ASN A 4 -2.13 13.39 10.73
C ASN A 4 -1.18 13.64 9.55
N ILE A 5 0.11 13.63 9.84
CA ILE A 5 1.17 13.97 8.90
C ILE A 5 1.82 12.68 8.43
N PRO A 6 1.87 12.39 7.12
CA PRO A 6 2.52 11.18 6.64
C PRO A 6 4.05 11.31 6.79
N PRO A 7 4.78 10.19 6.94
CA PRO A 7 6.24 10.19 6.95
C PRO A 7 6.83 10.55 5.57
N HIS A 8 8.05 11.08 5.58
CA HIS A 8 8.80 11.44 4.37
C HIS A 8 10.24 10.98 4.48
N GLN A 9 10.90 10.90 3.33
CA GLN A 9 12.30 10.55 3.24
C GLN A 9 13.18 11.72 3.71
N LEU A 10 14.14 11.44 4.60
CA LEU A 10 14.95 12.48 5.26
C LEU A 10 15.81 13.31 4.29
N GLY A 11 16.48 12.65 3.34
CA GLY A 11 17.29 13.31 2.30
C GLY A 11 16.47 14.24 1.42
N GLU A 12 15.29 13.82 0.96
CA GLU A 12 14.36 14.67 0.18
C GLU A 12 13.95 15.91 0.97
N LEU A 13 13.64 15.76 2.26
CA LEU A 13 13.35 16.89 3.15
C LEU A 13 14.54 17.83 3.32
N VAL A 14 15.75 17.29 3.55
CA VAL A 14 16.97 18.09 3.69
C VAL A 14 17.28 18.85 2.41
N ASP A 15 17.15 18.21 1.25
CA ASP A 15 17.37 18.83 -0.06
C ASP A 15 16.37 19.98 -0.31
N ALA A 16 15.10 19.78 0.04
CA ALA A 16 14.08 20.83 -0.04
C ALA A 16 14.38 22.00 0.89
N CYS A 17 14.79 21.73 2.14
CA CYS A 17 15.20 22.77 3.09
C CYS A 17 16.40 23.57 2.57
N ILE A 18 17.44 22.90 2.04
CA ILE A 18 18.62 23.56 1.45
C ILE A 18 18.20 24.42 0.25
N ALA A 19 17.29 23.93 -0.60
CA ALA A 19 16.79 24.68 -1.75
C ALA A 19 16.03 25.95 -1.32
N LEU A 20 15.20 25.88 -0.28
CA LEU A 20 14.49 27.03 0.29
C LEU A 20 15.43 28.04 0.95
N ILE A 21 16.49 27.58 1.64
CA ILE A 21 17.51 28.48 2.19
C ILE A 21 18.20 29.29 1.07
N LYS A 22 18.50 28.64 -0.06
CA LYS A 22 19.15 29.29 -1.21
C LYS A 22 18.21 30.22 -1.99
N ASN A 23 16.94 29.83 -2.11
CA ASN A 23 15.91 30.63 -2.75
C ASN A 23 14.58 30.50 -1.98
N PRO A 24 14.26 31.47 -1.10
CA PRO A 24 13.01 31.47 -0.34
C PRO A 24 11.74 31.59 -1.19
N SER A 25 11.88 32.02 -2.45
CA SER A 25 10.77 32.17 -3.41
C SER A 25 10.61 30.96 -4.34
N LEU A 26 11.13 29.79 -3.94
CA LEU A 26 11.01 28.55 -4.72
C LEU A 26 9.55 28.22 -5.00
N SER A 27 9.23 27.84 -6.23
CA SER A 27 7.85 27.48 -6.57
C SER A 27 7.46 26.11 -6.02
N ASP A 28 6.16 25.91 -5.81
CA ASP A 28 5.56 24.62 -5.45
C ASP A 28 6.01 23.50 -6.38
N GLU A 29 6.05 23.75 -7.69
CA GLU A 29 6.43 22.74 -8.69
C GLU A 29 7.86 22.26 -8.49
N ARG A 30 8.75 23.18 -8.08
CA ARG A 30 10.13 22.81 -7.75
C ARG A 30 10.19 22.02 -6.45
N LEU A 31 9.42 22.41 -5.44
CA LEU A 31 9.33 21.66 -4.18
C LEU A 31 8.77 20.25 -4.40
N PHE A 32 7.75 20.08 -5.24
CA PHE A 32 7.23 18.76 -5.61
C PHE A 32 8.22 17.90 -6.40
N SER A 33 9.22 18.51 -7.05
CA SER A 33 10.29 17.73 -7.68
C SER A 33 11.33 17.23 -6.67
N LEU A 34 11.46 17.91 -5.53
CA LEU A 34 12.40 17.55 -4.45
C LEU A 34 11.75 16.59 -3.44
N ILE A 35 10.46 16.77 -3.15
CA ILE A 35 9.64 15.90 -2.32
C ILE A 35 8.44 15.43 -3.16
N PRO A 36 8.59 14.37 -3.97
CA PRO A 36 7.55 13.93 -4.89
C PRO A 36 6.31 13.39 -4.19
N ALA A 37 6.50 12.67 -3.11
CA ALA A 37 5.45 12.05 -2.32
C ALA A 37 5.95 11.68 -0.91
N PRO A 38 5.04 11.31 0.01
CA PRO A 38 5.42 10.72 1.29
C PRO A 38 6.16 9.39 1.11
N ASP A 39 6.98 9.03 2.09
CA ASP A 39 7.74 7.78 2.13
C ASP A 39 7.32 6.97 3.36
N PHE A 40 6.47 5.97 3.14
CA PHE A 40 5.93 5.16 4.22
C PHE A 40 6.92 4.04 4.59
N PRO A 41 7.18 3.82 5.89
CA PRO A 41 8.17 2.82 6.33
C PRO A 41 7.75 1.37 6.01
N THR A 42 6.48 1.15 5.70
CA THR A 42 5.95 -0.16 5.27
C THR A 42 6.13 -0.42 3.77
N GLY A 43 6.72 0.53 3.03
CA GLY A 43 6.81 0.50 1.57
C GLY A 43 5.44 0.71 0.93
N ALA A 44 5.03 -0.24 0.09
CA ALA A 44 3.83 -0.21 -0.74
C ALA A 44 3.96 0.80 -1.90
N LEU A 45 2.83 1.07 -2.56
CA LEU A 45 2.76 1.93 -3.74
C LEU A 45 1.80 3.08 -3.47
N ILE A 46 2.22 4.30 -3.81
CA ILE A 46 1.30 5.45 -3.88
C ILE A 46 0.62 5.46 -5.25
N VAL A 47 -0.71 5.51 -5.25
CA VAL A 47 -1.53 5.48 -6.47
C VAL A 47 -1.93 6.91 -6.83
N GLY A 48 -1.22 7.47 -7.80
CA GLY A 48 -1.46 8.83 -8.28
C GLY A 48 -0.95 9.91 -7.32
N LEU A 49 -0.63 11.08 -7.87
CA LEU A 49 -0.03 12.19 -7.12
C LEU A 49 -1.00 13.35 -6.86
N GLU A 50 -2.22 13.30 -7.40
CA GLU A 50 -3.19 14.40 -7.25
C GLU A 50 -3.53 14.67 -5.79
N GLY A 51 -3.83 13.60 -5.03
CA GLY A 51 -4.12 13.70 -3.60
C GLY A 51 -2.93 14.16 -2.75
N VAL A 52 -1.71 13.76 -3.15
CA VAL A 52 -0.45 14.20 -2.53
C VAL A 52 -0.24 15.70 -2.75
N ARG A 53 -0.36 16.16 -4.01
CA ARG A 53 -0.21 17.57 -4.36
C ARG A 53 -1.23 18.44 -3.64
N LYS A 54 -2.48 17.98 -3.55
CA LYS A 54 -3.53 18.66 -2.78
C LYS A 54 -3.14 18.76 -1.30
N LEU A 55 -2.70 17.65 -0.68
CA LEU A 55 -2.24 17.63 0.70
C LEU A 55 -1.13 18.66 0.95
N TYR A 56 -0.13 18.75 0.07
CA TYR A 56 0.97 19.70 0.22
C TYR A 56 0.53 21.15 0.01
N LYS A 57 -0.38 21.44 -0.93
CA LYS A 57 -0.84 22.82 -1.19
C LYS A 57 -1.80 23.34 -0.12
N THR A 58 -2.69 22.50 0.39
CA THR A 58 -3.81 22.95 1.24
C THR A 58 -3.72 22.44 2.67
N GLY A 59 -2.69 21.66 3.00
CA GLY A 59 -2.56 20.97 4.29
C GLY A 59 -3.55 19.83 4.49
N ASN A 60 -4.47 19.57 3.54
CA ASN A 60 -5.52 18.56 3.66
C ASN A 60 -5.66 17.75 2.37
N GLY A 61 -5.56 16.44 2.46
CA GLY A 61 -5.65 15.58 1.28
C GLY A 61 -5.61 14.10 1.63
N ALA A 62 -5.78 13.25 0.62
CA ALA A 62 -5.77 11.80 0.79
C ALA A 62 -4.69 11.18 -0.10
N VAL A 63 -3.82 10.37 0.49
CA VAL A 63 -2.80 9.62 -0.24
C VAL A 63 -3.27 8.19 -0.38
N VAL A 64 -3.57 7.76 -1.61
CA VAL A 64 -4.01 6.39 -1.87
C VAL A 64 -2.78 5.49 -1.89
N MET A 65 -2.77 4.48 -1.03
CA MET A 65 -1.72 3.48 -0.90
C MET A 65 -2.25 2.13 -1.37
N ARG A 66 -1.42 1.37 -2.07
CA ARG A 66 -1.72 0.03 -2.59
C ARG A 66 -0.58 -0.92 -2.26
N ALA A 67 -0.93 -2.10 -1.78
CA ALA A 67 -0.01 -3.19 -1.50
C ALA A 67 0.84 -3.53 -2.75
N ARG A 68 2.12 -3.86 -2.55
CA ARG A 68 2.95 -4.39 -3.63
C ARG A 68 2.61 -5.85 -3.85
N THR A 69 2.26 -6.20 -5.08
CA THR A 69 1.87 -7.55 -5.44
C THR A 69 2.43 -7.97 -6.79
N HIS A 70 2.71 -9.26 -6.94
CA HIS A 70 3.03 -9.89 -8.22
C HIS A 70 2.31 -11.23 -8.34
N VAL A 71 2.35 -11.82 -9.54
CA VAL A 71 1.70 -13.10 -9.83
C VAL A 71 2.77 -14.18 -9.96
N GLU A 72 2.57 -15.30 -9.28
CA GLU A 72 3.44 -16.48 -9.32
C GLU A 72 2.67 -17.72 -9.78
N GLU A 73 3.35 -18.68 -10.41
CA GLU A 73 2.83 -20.04 -10.60
C GLU A 73 3.38 -20.97 -9.53
N ILE A 74 2.50 -21.46 -8.66
CA ILE A 74 2.83 -22.38 -7.58
C ILE A 74 2.56 -23.81 -8.04
N LYS A 75 3.56 -24.67 -7.98
CA LYS A 75 3.42 -26.11 -8.24
C LYS A 75 2.79 -26.79 -7.03
N LYS A 76 1.66 -27.49 -7.21
CA LYS A 76 1.12 -28.37 -6.15
C LYS A 76 1.66 -29.78 -6.30
N THR A 77 2.38 -30.23 -5.28
CA THR A 77 2.71 -31.64 -5.03
C THR A 77 1.65 -32.25 -4.13
N ASN A 78 1.17 -33.45 -4.49
CA ASN A 78 0.26 -34.19 -3.61
C ASN A 78 1.04 -34.94 -2.51
N ARG A 79 0.33 -35.40 -1.46
CA ARG A 79 0.90 -36.19 -0.34
C ARG A 79 1.56 -37.52 -0.77
N LYS A 80 1.37 -37.96 -2.02
CA LYS A 80 1.95 -39.17 -2.61
C LYS A 80 3.07 -38.87 -3.64
N GLY A 81 3.58 -37.63 -3.70
CA GLY A 81 4.68 -37.25 -4.61
C GLY A 81 4.29 -37.01 -6.08
N GLY A 82 3.01 -37.13 -6.45
CA GLY A 82 2.53 -36.81 -7.80
C GLY A 82 2.27 -35.31 -7.99
N GLN A 83 2.69 -34.76 -9.13
CA GLN A 83 2.37 -33.38 -9.54
C GLN A 83 0.86 -33.25 -9.82
N LEU A 84 0.18 -32.34 -9.11
CA LEU A 84 -1.26 -32.08 -9.24
C LEU A 84 -1.57 -30.92 -10.21
N GLY A 85 -0.53 -30.33 -10.80
CA GLY A 85 -0.57 -29.16 -11.69
C GLY A 85 0.02 -27.89 -11.06
N SER A 86 0.19 -26.83 -11.87
CA SER A 86 0.47 -25.48 -11.38
C SER A 86 -0.84 -24.74 -11.07
N ARG A 87 -0.80 -23.85 -10.07
CA ARG A 87 -1.86 -22.88 -9.78
C ARG A 87 -1.26 -21.49 -9.76
N THR A 88 -2.00 -20.54 -10.29
CA THR A 88 -1.64 -19.13 -10.17
C THR A 88 -1.93 -18.63 -8.76
N ALA A 89 -1.04 -17.81 -8.22
CA ALA A 89 -1.21 -17.13 -6.96
C ALA A 89 -0.87 -15.65 -7.10
N ILE A 90 -1.56 -14.81 -6.33
CA ILE A 90 -1.17 -13.42 -6.12
C ILE A 90 -0.36 -13.39 -4.82
N VAL A 91 0.87 -12.91 -4.91
CA VAL A 91 1.77 -12.76 -3.77
C VAL A 91 1.82 -11.29 -3.39
N VAL A 92 1.62 -11.00 -2.11
CA VAL A 92 1.73 -9.65 -1.53
C VAL A 92 3.03 -9.57 -0.74
N THR A 93 3.87 -8.60 -1.07
CA THR A 93 5.19 -8.41 -0.45
C THR A 93 5.27 -7.20 0.49
N GLU A 94 4.42 -6.19 0.27
CA GLU A 94 4.35 -4.98 1.08
C GLU A 94 2.89 -4.59 1.30
N LEU A 95 2.56 -4.11 2.49
CA LEU A 95 1.21 -3.66 2.85
C LEU A 95 1.15 -2.14 3.03
N PRO A 96 -0.01 -1.51 2.78
CA PRO A 96 -0.19 -0.09 3.08
C PRO A 96 0.06 0.25 4.56
N TYR A 97 0.45 1.50 4.80
CA TYR A 97 0.77 1.97 6.14
C TYR A 97 -0.41 1.81 7.12
N MET A 98 -0.10 1.42 8.36
CA MET A 98 -1.06 1.10 9.44
C MET A 98 -2.04 -0.05 9.17
N VAL A 99 -1.84 -0.86 8.12
CA VAL A 99 -2.64 -2.07 7.90
C VAL A 99 -2.09 -3.22 8.74
N ASN A 100 -2.93 -3.75 9.64
CA ASN A 100 -2.60 -4.94 10.40
C ASN A 100 -2.78 -6.20 9.53
N LYS A 101 -1.70 -6.95 9.31
CA LYS A 101 -1.68 -8.16 8.49
C LYS A 101 -2.68 -9.23 8.95
N SER A 102 -2.70 -9.55 10.24
CA SER A 102 -3.57 -10.61 10.78
C SER A 102 -5.05 -10.25 10.60
N VAL A 103 -5.41 -9.00 10.91
CA VAL A 103 -6.79 -8.49 10.74
C VAL A 103 -7.19 -8.46 9.26
N LEU A 104 -6.27 -8.11 8.36
CA LEU A 104 -6.51 -8.17 6.92
C LEU A 104 -6.83 -9.59 6.46
N LEU A 105 -6.00 -10.57 6.85
CA LEU A 105 -6.17 -11.97 6.46
C LEU A 105 -7.48 -12.57 7.00
N GLU A 106 -7.79 -12.31 8.27
CA GLU A 106 -9.04 -12.75 8.89
C GLU A 106 -10.26 -12.19 8.15
N ARG A 107 -10.27 -10.89 7.86
CA ARG A 107 -11.35 -10.24 7.09
C ARG A 107 -11.46 -10.81 5.67
N MET A 108 -10.33 -11.07 5.01
CA MET A 108 -10.32 -11.68 3.69
C MET A 108 -10.90 -13.09 3.71
N ALA A 109 -10.56 -13.90 4.71
CA ALA A 109 -11.11 -15.24 4.88
C ALA A 109 -12.63 -15.21 5.08
N THR A 110 -13.13 -14.31 5.93
CA THR A 110 -14.57 -14.08 6.11
C THR A 110 -15.24 -13.67 4.80
N MET A 111 -14.66 -12.73 4.05
CA MET A 111 -15.21 -12.29 2.77
C MET A 111 -15.22 -13.37 1.68
N VAL A 112 -14.28 -14.32 1.72
CA VAL A 112 -14.26 -15.49 0.83
C VAL A 112 -15.39 -16.47 1.19
N ASN A 113 -15.57 -16.74 2.48
CA ASN A 113 -16.65 -17.61 2.98
C ASN A 113 -18.04 -17.04 2.67
N GLU A 114 -18.20 -15.72 2.78
CA GLU A 114 -19.43 -14.99 2.41
C GLU A 114 -19.62 -14.82 0.88
N LYS A 115 -18.71 -15.36 0.06
CA LYS A 115 -18.69 -15.21 -1.41
C LYS A 115 -18.63 -13.75 -1.89
N LYS A 116 -18.19 -12.82 -1.04
CA LYS A 116 -17.93 -11.41 -1.43
C LYS A 116 -16.63 -11.29 -2.24
N LEU A 117 -15.65 -12.16 -1.95
CA LEU A 117 -14.43 -12.34 -2.73
C LEU A 117 -14.47 -13.71 -3.43
N GLU A 118 -14.51 -13.69 -4.76
CA GLU A 118 -14.55 -14.89 -5.59
C GLU A 118 -13.19 -15.16 -6.26
N GLY A 119 -13.01 -16.38 -6.76
CA GLY A 119 -11.79 -16.79 -7.46
C GLY A 119 -10.60 -17.11 -6.56
N ILE A 120 -10.75 -17.02 -5.24
CA ILE A 120 -9.74 -17.41 -4.25
C ILE A 120 -9.97 -18.87 -3.84
N ALA A 121 -8.90 -19.67 -3.88
CA ALA A 121 -8.91 -21.08 -3.49
C ALA A 121 -8.33 -21.29 -2.09
N ASP A 122 -7.30 -20.54 -1.73
CA ASP A 122 -6.63 -20.63 -0.43
C ASP A 122 -5.93 -19.31 -0.08
N LEU A 123 -5.73 -19.05 1.21
CA LEU A 123 -5.08 -17.85 1.74
C LEU A 123 -4.05 -18.26 2.79
N ARG A 124 -2.78 -17.90 2.60
CA ARG A 124 -1.70 -18.26 3.53
C ARG A 124 -0.80 -17.07 3.85
N ASP A 125 -0.39 -17.01 5.11
CA ASP A 125 0.71 -16.15 5.54
C ASP A 125 2.00 -16.97 5.55
N GLU A 126 2.88 -16.70 4.60
CA GLU A 126 4.21 -17.30 4.47
C GLU A 126 5.30 -16.26 4.81
N SER A 127 4.94 -15.22 5.58
CA SER A 127 5.89 -14.21 6.04
C SER A 127 6.83 -14.79 7.10
N ASP A 128 8.08 -14.31 7.09
CA ASP A 128 9.12 -14.68 8.03
C ASP A 128 9.79 -13.43 8.61
N ARG A 129 11.02 -13.58 9.11
CA ARG A 129 11.80 -12.46 9.64
C ARG A 129 12.34 -11.53 8.54
N ASP A 130 12.48 -12.03 7.33
CA ASP A 130 13.12 -11.34 6.21
C ASP A 130 12.09 -10.55 5.38
N GLY A 131 10.81 -10.88 5.48
CA GLY A 131 9.77 -10.06 4.86
C GLY A 131 8.34 -10.53 5.01
N THR A 132 7.43 -9.68 4.54
CA THR A 132 6.02 -10.04 4.41
C THR A 132 5.82 -10.83 3.13
N ARG A 133 5.17 -11.99 3.22
CA ARG A 133 4.76 -12.79 2.06
C ARG A 133 3.39 -13.41 2.29
N ILE A 134 2.35 -12.76 1.77
CA ILE A 134 0.99 -13.30 1.80
C ILE A 134 0.71 -13.96 0.46
N VAL A 135 0.29 -15.21 0.48
CA VAL A 135 -0.02 -16.01 -0.72
C VAL A 135 -1.53 -16.17 -0.84
N ILE A 136 -2.07 -15.69 -1.96
CA ILE A 136 -3.48 -15.82 -2.31
C ILE A 136 -3.56 -16.77 -3.50
N GLU A 137 -3.83 -18.05 -3.25
CA GLU A 137 -4.01 -19.02 -4.33
C GLU A 137 -5.33 -18.80 -5.04
N LEU A 138 -5.29 -18.86 -6.37
CA LEU A 138 -6.47 -18.70 -7.20
C LEU A 138 -7.10 -20.05 -7.58
N LYS A 139 -8.40 -20.03 -7.86
CA LYS A 139 -9.09 -21.15 -8.51
C LYS A 139 -8.61 -21.29 -9.96
N LYS A 140 -8.68 -22.49 -10.52
CA LYS A 140 -8.14 -22.81 -11.87
C LYS A 140 -8.75 -21.94 -12.99
N ASP A 141 -9.99 -21.53 -12.81
CA ASP A 141 -10.81 -20.75 -13.72
C ASP A 141 -10.74 -19.23 -13.46
N ALA A 142 -10.08 -18.81 -12.39
CA ALA A 142 -10.03 -17.41 -11.99
C ALA A 142 -8.96 -16.63 -12.75
N ARG A 143 -9.35 -15.48 -13.31
CA ARG A 143 -8.41 -14.52 -13.92
C ARG A 143 -7.71 -13.69 -12.86
N ALA A 144 -6.39 -13.80 -12.75
CA ALA A 144 -5.58 -13.12 -11.74
C ALA A 144 -5.82 -11.61 -11.68
N THR A 145 -5.87 -10.93 -12.84
CA THR A 145 -6.10 -9.48 -12.91
C THR A 145 -7.46 -9.07 -12.36
N VAL A 146 -8.51 -9.87 -12.59
CA VAL A 146 -9.87 -9.61 -12.08
C VAL A 146 -9.90 -9.79 -10.57
N VAL A 147 -9.32 -10.87 -10.06
CA VAL A 147 -9.26 -11.13 -8.61
C VAL A 147 -8.42 -10.04 -7.92
N GLN A 148 -7.27 -9.68 -8.48
CA GLN A 148 -6.39 -8.62 -7.95
C GLN A 148 -7.11 -7.27 -7.85
N ASN A 149 -7.85 -6.87 -8.89
CA ASN A 149 -8.62 -5.62 -8.86
C ASN A 149 -9.74 -5.66 -7.82
N ASN A 150 -10.43 -6.79 -7.69
CA ASN A 150 -11.44 -6.98 -6.64
C ASN A 150 -10.84 -6.92 -5.23
N LEU A 151 -9.66 -7.51 -5.04
CA LEU A 151 -8.90 -7.45 -3.80
C LEU A 151 -8.59 -6.00 -3.42
N PHE A 152 -8.04 -5.20 -4.35
CA PHE A 152 -7.78 -3.78 -4.09
C PHE A 152 -9.06 -3.00 -3.79
N LYS A 153 -10.17 -3.31 -4.46
CA LYS A 153 -11.43 -2.57 -4.27
C LYS A 153 -12.13 -2.89 -2.94
N LYS A 154 -12.02 -4.12 -2.46
CA LYS A 154 -12.85 -4.65 -1.35
C LYS A 154 -12.08 -4.86 -0.05
N THR A 155 -10.75 -4.75 -0.04
CA THR A 155 -9.91 -5.04 1.12
C THR A 155 -8.94 -3.90 1.40
N GLN A 156 -8.26 -3.95 2.55
CA GLN A 156 -7.23 -2.97 2.90
C GLN A 156 -5.90 -3.18 2.15
N LEU A 157 -5.85 -4.08 1.15
CA LEU A 157 -4.75 -4.11 0.18
C LEU A 157 -4.65 -2.81 -0.63
N GLN A 158 -5.72 -2.02 -0.68
CA GLN A 158 -5.65 -0.62 -1.06
C GLN A 158 -6.43 0.21 -0.04
N THR A 159 -5.83 1.30 0.44
CA THR A 159 -6.46 2.20 1.42
C THR A 159 -6.00 3.62 1.18
N SER A 160 -6.61 4.59 1.86
CA SER A 160 -6.20 5.99 1.80
C SER A 160 -5.69 6.46 3.16
N PHE A 161 -4.52 7.08 3.19
CA PHE A 161 -4.07 7.87 4.31
C PHE A 161 -4.70 9.27 4.22
N ALA A 162 -5.59 9.60 5.16
CA ALA A 162 -6.19 10.93 5.24
C ALA A 162 -5.23 11.88 5.97
N GLY A 163 -4.50 12.69 5.20
CA GLY A 163 -3.52 13.64 5.71
C GLY A 163 -4.16 14.96 6.12
N ASN A 164 -3.73 15.46 7.27
CA ASN A 164 -4.11 16.77 7.82
C ASN A 164 -2.88 17.40 8.51
N LEU A 165 -2.25 18.36 7.85
CA LEU A 165 -1.02 19.03 8.28
C LEU A 165 -1.37 20.18 9.21
N LEU A 166 -1.41 19.87 10.50
CA LEU A 166 -1.62 20.87 11.56
C LEU A 166 -0.44 20.87 12.51
N SER A 167 0.06 22.06 12.81
CA SER A 167 1.15 22.34 13.75
C SER A 167 0.79 23.56 14.58
N LEU A 168 1.36 23.68 15.78
CA LEU A 168 1.25 24.89 16.58
C LEU A 168 2.13 25.98 15.97
N GLY A 169 1.54 27.16 15.71
CA GLY A 169 2.27 28.34 15.29
C GLY A 169 2.90 29.12 16.45
N ASP A 170 3.67 30.16 16.10
CA ASP A 170 4.33 31.04 17.07
C ASP A 170 3.33 31.84 17.93
N ASP A 171 2.08 31.99 17.48
CA ASP A 171 0.98 32.63 18.21
C ASP A 171 0.24 31.68 19.17
N GLY A 172 0.72 30.43 19.31
CA GLY A 172 0.13 29.41 20.18
C GLY A 172 -1.22 28.89 19.71
N LYS A 173 -1.56 29.13 18.43
CA LYS A 173 -2.78 28.65 17.77
C LYS A 173 -2.47 27.75 16.58
#